data_AF-A0A1G9ISL8-F1
#
_entry.id   AF-A0A1G9ISL8-F1
#
_cell.length_a   1.000
_cell.length_b   1.000
_cell.length_c   1.000
_cell.angle_alpha   90.00
_cell.angle_beta   90.00
_cell.angle_gamma   90.00
#
_symmetry.space_group_name_H-M   'P 1'
#
loop_
_entity.id
_entity.type
_entity.pdbx_description
1 polymer ?
#
loop_
_entity_poly.entity_id
_entity_poly.type
_entity_poly.pdbx_seq_one_letter_code
_entity_poly.pdbx_strand_id
1 'polypeptide(L)'
;MGYALYEISRNGEKIQAGYGVEADCEEPACEARIDRGLGYLCGGEPGGDEYGCGGYFCGEHLYGVPPGEPGEGRCRRCGDF
;
A
#
# COMPACT_ATOMS: atom_id res chain seq x y z
N MET A 1 -2.06 0.06 -21.40
CA MET A 1 -0.66 0.30 -20.97
C MET A 1 -0.66 0.36 -19.45
N GLY A 2 -0.67 -0.79 -18.78
CA GLY A 2 -0.55 -0.85 -17.33
C GLY A 2 0.94 -0.97 -17.00
N TYR A 3 1.49 0.00 -16.29
CA TYR A 3 2.84 -0.15 -15.75
C TYR A 3 2.77 -1.19 -14.63
N ALA A 4 2.98 -2.46 -15.01
CA ALA A 4 3.02 -3.59 -14.10
C ALA A 4 4.18 -3.48 -13.09
N LEU A 5 5.19 -2.65 -13.39
CA LEU A 5 6.40 -2.50 -12.61
C LEU A 5 6.93 -1.06 -12.75
N TYR A 6 7.19 -0.39 -11.63
CA TYR A 6 7.81 0.94 -11.56
C TYR A 6 8.63 1.08 -10.26
N GLU A 7 9.54 2.06 -10.22
CA GLU A 7 10.36 2.38 -9.05
C GLU A 7 9.75 3.57 -8.29
N ILE A 8 9.72 3.47 -6.96
CA ILE A 8 9.26 4.52 -6.04
C ILE A 8 10.31 4.75 -4.95
N SER A 9 10.25 5.93 -4.32
CA SER A 9 11.08 6.25 -3.15
C SER A 9 10.22 6.18 -1.89
N ARG A 10 10.56 5.29 -0.97
CA ARG A 10 9.90 5.15 0.34
C ARG A 10 10.95 5.18 1.44
N ASN A 11 10.81 6.06 2.43
CA ASN A 11 11.76 6.23 3.53
C ASN A 11 13.22 6.49 3.09
N GLY A 12 13.42 7.13 1.94
CA GLY A 12 14.75 7.39 1.37
C GLY A 12 15.36 6.19 0.61
N GLU A 13 14.63 5.09 0.48
CA GLU A 13 15.05 3.90 -0.25
C GLU A 13 14.22 3.74 -1.54
N LYS A 14 14.88 3.28 -2.60
CA LYS A 14 14.22 2.95 -3.87
C LYS A 14 13.69 1.53 -3.82
N ILE A 15 12.39 1.37 -4.04
CA ILE A 15 11.74 0.05 -4.09
C ILE A 15 10.92 -0.11 -5.38
N GLN A 16 10.69 -1.35 -5.78
CA GLN A 16 9.80 -1.66 -6.89
C GLN A 16 8.35 -1.79 -6.41
N ALA A 17 7.42 -1.27 -7.20
CA ALA A 17 5.98 -1.34 -7.01
C ALA A 17 5.26 -1.67 -8.32
N GLY A 18 4.00 -2.08 -8.23
CA GLY A 18 3.16 -2.43 -9.36
C GLY A 18 2.53 -3.83 -9.28
N TYR A 19 1.54 -4.03 -10.15
CA TYR A 19 0.78 -5.27 -10.28
C TYR A 19 1.69 -6.40 -10.79
N GLY A 20 2.09 -7.29 -9.90
CA GLY A 20 3.02 -8.39 -10.17
C GLY A 20 4.37 -8.26 -9.47
N VAL A 21 4.61 -7.20 -8.70
CA VAL A 21 5.73 -7.13 -7.76
C VAL A 21 5.34 -7.88 -6.50
N GLU A 22 5.72 -9.15 -6.42
CA GLU A 22 5.46 -10.01 -5.27
C GLU A 22 5.97 -9.37 -3.96
N ALA A 23 5.10 -9.39 -2.96
CA ALA A 23 5.41 -8.90 -1.62
C ALA A 23 4.62 -9.67 -0.56
N ASP A 24 5.05 -9.50 0.68
CA ASP A 24 4.30 -9.93 1.85
C ASP A 24 3.53 -8.74 2.42
N CYS A 25 2.37 -9.00 3.01
CA CYS A 25 1.64 -8.01 3.78
C CYS A 25 2.54 -7.40 4.86
N GLU A 26 2.56 -6.07 4.96
CA GLU A 26 3.46 -5.37 5.90
C GLU A 26 2.86 -5.23 7.32
N GLU A 27 1.79 -5.97 7.62
CA GLU A 27 1.26 -6.07 8.99
C GLU A 27 2.09 -7.09 9.77
N PRO A 28 2.58 -6.76 10.98
CA PRO A 28 3.32 -7.70 11.82
C PRO A 28 2.54 -8.99 12.05
N ALA A 29 3.25 -10.11 11.92
CA ALA A 29 2.70 -11.46 12.04
C ALA A 29 1.66 -11.86 10.96
N CYS A 30 1.56 -11.12 9.86
CA CYS A 30 0.83 -11.55 8.67
C CYS A 30 1.80 -12.17 7.65
N GLU A 31 1.47 -13.35 7.12
CA GLU A 31 2.24 -14.04 6.09
C GLU A 31 1.50 -14.08 4.73
N ALA A 32 0.49 -13.23 4.57
CA ALA A 32 -0.28 -13.15 3.34
C ALA A 32 0.58 -12.64 2.18
N ARG A 33 0.64 -13.42 1.11
CA ARG A 33 1.29 -13.06 -0.16
C ARG A 33 0.38 -12.13 -0.95
N ILE A 34 0.93 -11.01 -1.39
CA ILE A 34 0.25 -9.97 -2.17
C ILE A 34 1.18 -9.49 -3.30
N ASP A 35 0.75 -8.45 -4.01
CA ASP A 35 1.62 -7.65 -4.85
C ASP A 35 1.63 -6.19 -4.37
N ARG A 36 2.60 -5.40 -4.84
CA ARG A 36 2.68 -3.96 -4.55
C ARG A 36 1.83 -3.11 -5.52
N GLY A 37 0.66 -3.62 -5.90
CA GLY A 37 -0.36 -2.90 -6.66
C GLY A 37 -1.17 -1.93 -5.79
N LEU A 38 -1.91 -1.04 -6.44
CA LEU A 38 -2.67 0.02 -5.74
C LEU A 38 -3.79 -0.54 -4.86
N GLY A 39 -4.36 -1.69 -5.21
CA GLY A 39 -5.39 -2.35 -4.40
C GLY A 39 -4.92 -2.87 -3.04
N TYR A 40 -3.60 -2.90 -2.80
CA TYR A 40 -3.02 -3.23 -1.49
C TYR A 40 -2.37 -2.02 -0.81
N LEU A 41 -2.39 -0.84 -1.43
CA LEU A 41 -1.62 0.34 -1.03
C LEU A 41 -2.34 1.09 0.10
N CYS A 42 -1.62 1.42 1.17
CA CYS A 42 -2.07 2.33 2.22
C CYS A 42 -1.81 3.78 1.82
N GLY A 43 -2.88 4.50 1.48
CA GLY A 43 -2.85 5.89 1.00
C GLY A 43 -3.20 6.00 -0.49
N GLY A 44 -3.03 7.20 -1.05
CA GLY A 44 -3.23 7.49 -2.46
C GLY A 44 -1.95 7.43 -3.30
N GLU A 45 -0.79 7.66 -2.68
CA GLU A 45 0.50 7.71 -3.38
C GLU A 45 1.49 6.61 -2.92
N PRO A 46 2.02 5.79 -3.85
CA PRO A 46 3.10 4.87 -3.56
C PRO A 46 4.34 5.60 -3.03
N GLY A 47 4.83 5.21 -1.84
CA GLY A 47 5.92 5.90 -1.16
C GLY A 47 5.45 6.73 0.05
N GLY A 48 4.15 6.95 0.17
CA GLY A 48 3.51 7.60 1.31
C GLY A 48 3.10 9.03 1.00
N ASP A 49 1.99 9.45 1.59
CA ASP A 49 1.42 10.79 1.45
C ASP A 49 0.95 11.31 2.83
N GLU A 50 0.21 12.42 2.87
CA GLU A 50 -0.34 12.98 4.13
C GLU A 50 -1.36 12.04 4.80
N TYR A 51 -1.90 11.12 4.01
CA TYR A 51 -2.92 10.18 4.44
C TYR A 51 -2.22 8.91 4.93
N GLY A 52 -1.58 8.14 4.04
CA GLY A 52 -1.06 6.79 4.26
C GLY A 52 0.46 6.67 4.27
N CYS A 53 0.93 5.57 4.85
CA CYS A 53 2.36 5.31 5.00
C CYS A 53 3.06 4.80 3.73
N GLY A 54 2.34 4.61 2.62
CA GLY A 54 2.92 4.02 1.40
C GLY A 54 3.28 2.54 1.54
N GLY A 55 2.72 1.88 2.55
CA GLY A 55 2.88 0.45 2.79
C GLY A 55 1.86 -0.39 2.03
N TYR A 56 2.09 -1.70 1.96
CA TYR A 56 1.23 -2.64 1.26
C TYR A 56 0.64 -3.69 2.20
N PHE A 57 -0.69 -3.82 2.21
CA PHE A 57 -1.45 -4.61 3.17
C PHE A 57 -2.49 -5.47 2.44
N CYS A 58 -2.66 -6.72 2.87
CA CYS A 58 -3.69 -7.60 2.34
C CYS A 58 -5.11 -7.08 2.68
N GLY A 59 -6.14 -7.63 2.05
CA GLY A 59 -7.53 -7.19 2.25
C GLY A 59 -8.06 -7.32 3.69
N GLU A 60 -7.41 -8.09 4.56
CA GLU A 60 -7.77 -8.16 5.99
C GLU A 60 -7.15 -7.01 6.81
N HIS A 61 -6.06 -6.42 6.33
CA HIS A 61 -5.33 -5.35 7.01
C HIS A 61 -5.43 -4.00 6.28
N LEU A 62 -6.13 -3.95 5.16
CA LEU A 62 -6.45 -2.75 4.41
C LEU A 62 -7.94 -2.42 4.55
N TYR A 63 -8.22 -1.31 5.22
CA TYR A 63 -9.57 -0.86 5.54
C TYR A 63 -9.99 0.24 4.57
N GLY A 64 -11.30 0.39 4.33
CA GLY A 64 -11.83 1.41 3.43
C GLY A 64 -11.48 2.83 3.88
N VAL A 65 -11.32 3.74 2.91
CA VAL A 65 -11.08 5.16 3.18
C VAL A 65 -12.39 5.92 3.44
N PRO A 66 -12.37 6.99 4.27
CA PRO A 66 -13.50 7.91 4.38
C PRO A 66 -13.86 8.54 3.03
N PRO A 67 -15.14 8.86 2.79
CA PRO A 67 -15.53 9.53 1.55
C PRO A 67 -14.84 10.90 1.44
N GLY A 68 -14.16 11.12 0.32
CA GLY A 68 -13.44 12.37 0.03
C GLY A 68 -11.94 12.33 0.31
N GLU A 69 -11.41 11.24 0.88
CA GLU A 69 -9.96 11.02 1.02
C GLU A 69 -9.40 10.19 -0.16
N PRO A 70 -8.13 10.43 -0.57
CA PRO A 70 -7.50 9.68 -1.65
C PRO A 70 -7.08 8.27 -1.21
N GLY A 71 -6.96 7.36 -2.18
CA GLY A 71 -6.52 5.99 -1.98
C GLY A 71 -7.64 4.95 -1.97
N GLU A 72 -7.28 3.68 -2.11
CA GLU A 72 -8.23 2.56 -2.06
C GLU A 72 -8.43 2.02 -0.63
N GLY A 73 -7.43 2.22 0.24
CA GLY A 73 -7.56 1.86 1.65
C GLY A 73 -6.45 2.41 2.56
N ARG A 74 -6.61 2.17 3.87
CA ARG A 74 -5.64 2.52 4.90
C ARG A 74 -5.32 1.30 5.76
N CYS A 75 -4.09 1.20 6.24
CA CYS A 75 -3.77 0.26 7.29
C CYS A 75 -4.34 0.72 8.63
N ARG A 76 -4.41 -0.20 9.59
CA ARG A 76 -4.92 0.04 10.95
C ARG A 76 -4.37 1.32 11.59
N ARG A 77 -3.06 1.53 11.47
CA ARG A 77 -2.33 2.63 12.12
C ARG A 77 -2.63 4.00 11.50
N CYS A 78 -2.91 4.04 10.20
CA CYS A 78 -3.14 5.28 9.48
C CYS A 78 -4.62 5.68 9.44
N GLY A 79 -5.54 4.73 9.65
CA GLY A 79 -6.99 4.99 9.69
C GLY A 79 -7.63 4.91 11.10
N ASP A 80 -6.82 4.74 12.15
CA ASP A 80 -7.26 4.68 13.56
C ASP A 80 -8.30 3.57 13.86
N PHE A 81 -8.05 2.34 13.34
CA PHE A 81 -8.91 1.16 13.51
C PHE A 81 -8.51 0.23 14.69
#